data_AF-A0A8T5GQI3-F1
#
_entry.id   AF-A0A8T5GQI3-F1
#
_cell.length_a   1.000
_cell.length_b   1.000
_cell.length_c   1.000
_cell.angle_alpha   90.00
_cell.angle_beta   90.00
_cell.angle_gamma   90.00
#
_symmetry.space_group_name_H-M   'P 1'
#
loop_
_entity.id
_entity.type
_entity.pdbx_description
1 polymer ?
#
loop_
_entity_poly.entity_id
_entity_poly.type
_entity_poly.pdbx_seq_one_letter_code
_entity_poly.pdbx_strand_id
1 'polypeptide(L)' 'MVKINKSVKISYWIGIFIVFVTHLYMLGYGMPADQIVGHSILNLVAGCLLAYSWFGRK' A
#
# COMPACT_ATOMS: atom_id res chain seq x y z
N MET A 1 3.82 -25.53 6.58
CA MET A 1 2.85 -24.41 6.65
C MET A 1 3.53 -23.22 7.30
N VAL A 2 3.80 -22.16 6.54
CA VAL A 2 4.28 -20.88 7.10
C VAL A 2 3.19 -20.32 8.01
N LYS A 3 3.49 -20.12 9.31
CA LYS A 3 2.57 -19.45 10.25
C LYS A 3 2.59 -17.95 9.97
N ILE A 4 1.72 -17.49 9.07
CA ILE A 4 1.59 -16.06 8.80
C ILE A 4 0.92 -15.39 10.01
N ASN A 5 1.68 -14.56 10.73
CA ASN A 5 1.18 -13.78 11.85
C ASN A 5 0.02 -12.86 11.44
N LYS A 6 -0.94 -12.65 12.36
CA LYS A 6 -2.11 -11.79 12.13
C LYS A 6 -1.72 -10.38 11.67
N SER A 7 -0.68 -9.80 12.28
CA SER A 7 -0.14 -8.48 11.93
C SER A 7 0.42 -8.43 10.50
N VAL A 8 1.13 -9.48 10.06
CA VAL A 8 1.70 -9.60 8.70
C VAL A 8 0.60 -9.65 7.64
N LYS A 9 -0.53 -10.33 7.92
CA LYS A 9 -1.71 -10.32 7.03
C LYS A 9 -2.37 -8.95 6.98
N ILE A 10 -2.53 -8.28 8.12
CA ILE A 10 -3.15 -6.95 8.19
C ILE A 10 -2.32 -5.93 7.40
N SER A 11 -1.00 -5.89 7.59
CA SER A 11 -0.12 -4.99 6.85
C SER A 11 -0.21 -5.18 5.33
N TYR A 12 -0.35 -6.42 4.85
CA TYR A 12 -0.57 -6.69 3.42
C TYR A 12 -1.84 -6.03 2.90
N TRP A 13 -2.97 -6.27 3.59
CA TRP A 13 -4.27 -5.77 3.15
C TRP A 13 -4.34 -4.25 3.21
N ILE A 14 -3.76 -3.63 4.24
CA ILE A 14 -3.67 -2.17 4.34
C ILE A 14 -2.82 -1.61 3.19
N GLY A 15 -1.64 -2.19 2.93
CA GLY A 15 -0.77 -1.76 1.84
C GLY A 15 -1.45 -1.88 0.47
N ILE A 16 -2.06 -3.03 0.16
CA ILE A 16 -2.84 -3.24 -1.07
C ILE A 16 -3.94 -2.19 -1.18
N PHE A 17 -4.71 -1.97 -0.11
CA PHE A 17 -5.83 -1.05 -0.11
C PHE A 17 -5.39 0.39 -0.44
N ILE A 18 -4.31 0.87 0.18
CA ILE A 18 -3.78 2.21 -0.09
C ILE A 18 -3.34 2.34 -1.56
N VAL A 19 -2.58 1.38 -2.08
CA VAL A 19 -2.14 1.41 -3.49
C VAL A 19 -3.35 1.43 -4.41
N PHE A 20 -4.31 0.54 -4.18
CA PHE A 20 -5.48 0.39 -5.04
C PHE A 20 -6.36 1.65 -5.03
N VAL A 21 -6.68 2.18 -3.85
CA VAL A 21 -7.53 3.39 -3.72
C VAL A 21 -6.84 4.61 -4.33
N THR A 22 -5.54 4.78 -4.09
CA THR A 22 -4.81 5.93 -4.64
C THR A 22 -4.73 5.87 -6.18
N HIS A 23 -4.62 4.68 -6.77
CA HIS A 23 -4.64 4.51 -8.24
C HIS A 23 -6.05 4.69 -8.82
N LEU A 24 -7.10 4.19 -8.14
CA LEU A 24 -8.48 4.46 -8.55
C LEU A 24 -8.80 5.96 -8.53
N TYR A 25 -8.27 6.69 -7.54
CA TYR A 25 -8.39 8.14 -7.49
C TYR A 25 -7.77 8.79 -8.73
N MET A 26 -6.53 8.42 -9.09
CA MET A 26 -5.86 8.91 -10.30
C MET A 26 -6.66 8.56 -11.57
N LEU A 27 -7.22 7.36 -11.64
CA LEU A 27 -7.98 6.89 -12.80
C LEU A 27 -9.32 7.62 -12.96
N GLY A 28 -10.02 7.88 -11.86
CA GLY A 28 -11.37 8.47 -11.89
C GLY A 28 -11.38 10.00 -11.98
N TYR A 29 -10.45 10.66 -11.30
CA TYR A 29 -10.45 12.13 -11.14
C TYR A 29 -9.22 12.81 -11.77
N GLY A 30 -8.27 12.03 -12.28
CA GLY A 30 -6.96 12.55 -12.68
C GLY A 30 -6.08 12.86 -11.47
N MET A 31 -4.87 13.35 -11.72
CA MET A 31 -3.94 13.75 -10.68
C MET A 31 -3.34 15.12 -10.98
N PRO A 32 -3.80 16.18 -10.29
CA PRO A 32 -3.20 17.49 -10.43
C PRO A 32 -1.82 17.53 -9.76
N ALA A 33 -0.96 18.44 -10.24
CA ALA A 33 0.48 18.43 -9.92
C ALA A 33 0.79 18.61 -8.43
N ASP A 34 -0.05 19.36 -7.71
CA ASP A 34 0.00 19.60 -6.27
C ASP A 34 -0.22 18.33 -5.44
N GLN A 35 -0.91 17.33 -5.99
CA GLN A 35 -1.26 16.09 -5.30
C GLN A 35 -0.30 14.93 -5.58
N ILE A 36 0.58 15.06 -6.58
CA ILE A 36 1.56 14.03 -6.95
C ILE A 36 2.44 13.65 -5.76
N VAL A 37 2.90 14.66 -5.00
CA VAL A 37 3.76 14.44 -3.82
C VAL A 37 3.03 13.64 -2.75
N GLY A 38 1.81 14.03 -2.39
CA GLY A 38 1.00 13.34 -1.38
C GLY A 38 0.68 11.90 -1.80
N HIS A 39 0.28 11.69 -3.06
CA HIS A 39 0.04 10.37 -3.62
C HIS A 39 1.31 9.48 -3.57
N SER A 40 2.46 10.04 -3.91
CA SER A 40 3.74 9.31 -3.91
C SER A 40 4.15 8.89 -2.49
N ILE A 41 3.97 9.77 -1.49
CA ILE A 41 4.25 9.45 -0.08
C ILE A 41 3.34 8.32 0.42
N LEU A 42 2.03 8.38 0.13
CA LEU A 42 1.09 7.32 0.53
C LEU A 42 1.45 5.98 -0.09
N ASN A 43 1.83 5.97 -1.37
CA ASN A 43 2.28 4.75 -2.04
C ASN A 43 3.63 4.24 -1.53
N LEU A 44 4.55 5.12 -1.11
CA LEU A 44 5.80 4.72 -0.46
C LEU A 44 5.51 3.97 0.86
N VAL A 45 4.65 4.52 1.71
CA VAL A 45 4.24 3.89 2.97
C VAL A 45 3.56 2.55 2.70
N ALA A 46 2.68 2.48 1.70
CA ALA A 46 2.03 1.24 1.29
C ALA A 46 3.04 0.19 0.81
N GLY A 47 4.04 0.59 0.02
CA GLY A 47 5.15 -0.26 -0.41
C GLY A 47 5.93 -0.83 0.78
N CYS A 48 6.23 -0.02 1.80
CA CYS A 48 6.88 -0.48 3.03
C CYS A 48 6.03 -1.51 3.79
N LEU A 49 4.71 -1.30 3.88
CA LEU A 49 3.79 -2.26 4.52
C LEU A 49 3.73 -3.59 3.77
N LEU A 50 3.74 -3.55 2.43
CA LEU A 50 3.79 -4.74 1.59
C LEU A 50 5.13 -5.47 1.73
N ALA A 51 6.24 -4.75 1.74
CA ALA A 51 7.57 -5.30 1.98
C ALA A 51 7.66 -5.96 3.38
N TYR A 52 7.19 -5.28 4.43
CA TYR A 52 7.10 -5.85 5.77
C TYR A 52 6.26 -7.14 5.78
N SER A 53 5.11 -7.15 5.10
CA SER A 53 4.31 -8.36 4.99
C SER A 53 5.04 -9.48 4.25
N TRP A 54 5.75 -9.16 3.17
CA TRP A 54 6.49 -10.14 2.38
C TRP A 54 7.61 -10.80 3.18
N PHE A 55 8.45 -10.01 3.83
CA PHE A 55 9.55 -10.51 4.65
C PHE A 55 9.09 -11.17 5.95
N GLY A 56 7.96 -10.74 6.52
CA GLY A 56 7.35 -11.33 7.71
C GLY A 56 6.61 -12.65 7.49
N ARG A 57 6.51 -13.15 6.25
CA ARG A 57 5.97 -14.49 5.90
C ARG A 57 7.04 -15.60 5.96
N LYS A 58 8.14 -15.41 6.67
CA LYS A 58 9.09 -16.50 6.98
C LYS A 58 8.69 -17.15 8.30
#